data_AF-A0A099KME0-F1
#
_entry.id   AF-A0A099KME0-F1
#
_cell.length_a   1.000
_cell.length_b   1.000
_cell.length_c   1.000
_cell.angle_alpha   90.00
_cell.angle_beta   90.00
_cell.angle_gamma   90.00
#
_symmetry.space_group_name_H-M   'P 1'
#
loop_
_entity.id
_entity.type
_entity.pdbx_description
1 polymer ?
#
loop_
_entity_poly.entity_id
_entity_poly.type
_entity_poly.pdbx_seq_one_letter_code
_entity_poly.pdbx_strand_id
1 'polypeptide(L)'
;MLKSKIIVAYRIISVLILSIPTAINIYVQGDIVNSIVAVPLITLGLSGIAIFIDGKLESLLNREELLSAFKIPVLNIYLKLPTIAWYIKSVN
;
A
#
# COMPACT_ATOMS: atom_id res chain seq x y z
N MET A 1 10.51 7.85 5.48
CA MET A 1 11.48 7.42 4.44
C MET A 1 11.19 6.02 3.88
N LEU A 2 10.98 4.99 4.71
CA LEU A 2 10.73 3.62 4.24
C LEU A 2 9.48 3.48 3.34
N LYS A 3 8.35 4.08 3.75
CA LYS A 3 7.09 4.09 2.96
C LYS A 3 7.28 4.63 1.53
N SER A 4 7.98 5.77 1.40
CA SER A 4 8.30 6.35 0.09
C SER A 4 9.14 5.41 -0.77
N LYS A 5 10.13 4.72 -0.19
CA LYS A 5 10.92 3.72 -0.92
C LYS A 5 10.08 2.53 -1.37
N ILE A 6 9.13 2.06 -0.55
CA ILE A 6 8.22 0.95 -0.87
C ILE A 6 7.29 1.33 -2.03
N ILE A 7 6.69 2.53 -1.99
CA ILE A 7 5.81 3.03 -3.06
C ILE A 7 6.58 3.17 -4.38
N VAL A 8 7.81 3.70 -4.35
CA VAL A 8 8.63 3.84 -5.56
C VAL A 8 9.02 2.48 -6.13
N ALA A 9 9.43 1.52 -5.30
CA ALA A 9 9.77 0.16 -5.74
C ALA A 9 8.55 -0.54 -6.36
N TYR A 10 7.38 -0.42 -5.73
CA TYR A 10 6.12 -0.97 -6.24
C TYR A 10 5.76 -0.39 -7.62
N ARG A 11 5.89 0.92 -7.81
CA ARG A 11 5.61 1.57 -9.10
C ARG A 11 6.54 1.08 -10.20
N ILE A 12 7.85 0.93 -9.92
CA ILE A 12 8.82 0.42 -10.89
C ILE A 12 8.47 -1.00 -11.33
N ILE A 13 8.15 -1.88 -10.38
CA ILE A 13 7.77 -3.27 -10.66
C ILE A 13 6.47 -3.32 -11.47
N SER A 14 5.49 -2.49 -11.12
CA SER A 14 4.20 -2.43 -11.82
C SER A 14 4.35 -1.98 -13.28
N VAL A 15 5.18 -0.96 -13.54
CA VAL A 15 5.50 -0.50 -14.90
C VAL A 15 6.23 -1.59 -15.69
N LEU A 16 7.14 -2.32 -15.04
CA LEU A 16 7.84 -3.44 -15.67
C LEU A 16 6.85 -4.53 -16.10
N ILE A 17 5.94 -4.94 -15.22
CA ILE A 17 4.92 -5.96 -15.52
C ILE A 17 3.99 -5.48 -16.64
N LEU A 18 3.57 -4.22 -16.62
CA LEU A 18 2.73 -3.63 -17.66
C LEU A 18 3.40 -3.58 -19.04
N SER A 19 4.73 -3.57 -19.09
CA SER A 19 5.51 -3.58 -20.34
C SER A 19 5.70 -4.97 -20.96
N ILE A 20 5.50 -6.05 -20.20
CA ILE A 20 5.69 -7.43 -20.65
C ILE A 20 4.80 -7.78 -21.87
N PRO A 21 3.49 -7.48 -21.89
CA PRO A 21 2.63 -7.77 -23.05
C PRO A 21 3.12 -7.06 -24.31
N THR A 22 3.59 -5.82 -24.15
CA THR A 22 4.12 -5.01 -25.26
C THR A 22 5.42 -5.60 -25.80
N ALA A 23 6.33 -6.04 -24.93
CA ALA A 23 7.59 -6.67 -25.33
C ALA A 23 7.37 -8.02 -26.02
N ILE A 24 6.48 -8.86 -25.47
CA ILE A 24 6.09 -10.15 -26.08
C ILE A 24 5.50 -9.93 -27.47
N ASN A 25 4.65 -8.91 -27.61
CA ASN A 25 4.03 -8.58 -28.89
C ASN A 25 5.05 -8.17 -29.97
N ILE A 26 6.06 -7.37 -29.62
CA ILE A 26 7.14 -7.00 -30.55
C ILE A 26 7.96 -8.23 -30.95
N TYR A 27 8.26 -9.12 -29.99
CA TYR A 27 9.10 -10.30 -30.24
C TYR A 27 8.40 -11.37 -31.09
N VAL A 28 7.11 -11.60 -30.87
CA VAL A 28 6.37 -12.71 -31.50
C VAL A 28 5.93 -12.39 -32.94
N GLN A 29 6.05 -11.13 -33.40
CA GLN A 29 5.53 -10.69 -34.72
C GLN A 29 4.12 -11.24 -34.99
N GLY A 30 3.30 -11.30 -33.94
CA GLY A 30 1.93 -11.78 -34.04
C GLY A 30 1.16 -10.85 -34.95
N ASP A 31 0.43 -11.44 -35.88
CA ASP A 31 -0.50 -10.80 -36.83
C ASP A 31 -1.07 -9.48 -36.30
N ILE A 32 -1.12 -8.44 -37.14
CA ILE A 32 -1.44 -7.04 -36.78
C ILE A 32 -2.72 -6.97 -35.93
N VAL A 33 -3.68 -7.85 -36.21
CA VAL A 33 -4.95 -7.97 -35.50
C VAL A 33 -4.76 -8.36 -34.02
N ASN A 34 -3.89 -9.33 -33.73
CA ASN A 34 -3.61 -9.76 -32.35
C ASN A 34 -2.81 -8.68 -31.60
N SER A 35 -1.95 -7.97 -32.32
CA SER A 35 -1.17 -6.84 -31.81
C SER A 35 -2.02 -5.64 -31.39
N ILE A 36 -3.01 -5.29 -32.22
CA ILE A 36 -3.90 -4.13 -32.00
C ILE A 36 -4.97 -4.43 -30.97
N VAL A 37 -5.48 -5.67 -30.90
CA VAL A 37 -6.60 -5.99 -30.00
C VAL A 37 -6.10 -6.59 -28.69
N ALA A 38 -5.22 -7.58 -28.71
CA ALA A 38 -4.85 -8.31 -27.50
C ALA A 38 -3.92 -7.49 -26.59
N VAL A 39 -2.98 -6.72 -27.15
CA VAL A 39 -2.04 -5.94 -26.32
C VAL A 39 -2.76 -4.87 -25.50
N PRO A 40 -3.60 -3.99 -26.09
CA PRO A 40 -4.32 -3.01 -25.28
C PRO A 40 -5.30 -3.66 -24.29
N LEU A 41 -5.96 -4.77 -24.65
CA LEU A 41 -6.86 -5.47 -23.73
C LEU A 41 -6.11 -6.03 -22.51
N ILE A 42 -4.97 -6.68 -22.74
CA ILE A 42 -4.14 -7.26 -21.67
C ILE A 42 -3.54 -6.14 -20.82
N THR A 43 -3.06 -5.06 -21.44
CA THR A 43 -2.55 -3.88 -20.73
C THR A 43 -3.64 -3.20 -19.91
N LEU A 44 -4.87 -3.09 -20.40
CA LEU A 44 -6.01 -2.56 -19.65
C LEU A 44 -6.37 -3.46 -18.46
N GLY A 45 -6.39 -4.78 -18.67
CA GLY A 45 -6.63 -5.74 -17.58
C GLY A 45 -5.57 -5.67 -16.49
N LEU A 46 -4.29 -5.64 -16.87
CA LEU A 46 -3.17 -5.47 -15.94
C LEU A 46 -3.20 -4.11 -15.25
N SER A 47 -3.59 -3.04 -15.95
CA SER A 47 -3.73 -1.70 -15.38
C SER A 47 -4.82 -1.67 -14.31
N GLY A 48 -5.97 -2.30 -14.56
CA GLY A 48 -7.03 -2.43 -13.56
C GLY A 48 -6.57 -3.18 -12.30
N ILE A 49 -5.82 -4.28 -12.48
CA ILE A 49 -5.23 -5.03 -11.36
C ILE A 49 -4.22 -4.17 -10.60
N ALA A 50 -3.36 -3.43 -11.30
CA ALA A 50 -2.39 -2.53 -10.69
C ALA A 50 -3.08 -1.45 -9.86
N ILE A 51 -4.11 -0.78 -10.40
CA ILE A 51 -4.89 0.24 -9.68
C ILE A 51 -5.56 -0.34 -8.42
N PHE A 52 -6.12 -1.55 -8.51
CA PHE A 52 -6.73 -2.22 -7.37
C PHE A 52 -5.71 -2.51 -6.25
N ILE A 53 -4.51 -2.97 -6.63
CA ILE A 53 -3.42 -3.22 -5.68
C ILE A 53 -2.91 -1.92 -5.08
N ASP A 54 -2.77 -0.86 -5.88
CA ASP A 54 -2.27 0.45 -5.43
C ASP A 54 -3.19 1.05 -4.35
N GLY A 55 -4.50 1.04 -4.58
CA GLY A 55 -5.49 1.50 -3.59
C GLY A 55 -5.49 0.67 -2.30
N LYS A 56 -5.26 -0.64 -2.40
CA LYS A 56 -5.14 -1.52 -1.23
C LYS A 56 -3.83 -1.27 -0.47
N LEU A 57 -2.73 -1.04 -1.19
CA LEU A 57 -1.41 -0.78 -0.61
C LEU A 57 -1.40 0.56 0.12
N GLU A 58 -1.98 1.60 -0.47
CA GLU A 58 -2.12 2.92 0.16
C GLU A 58 -2.99 2.86 1.42
N SER A 59 -4.12 2.15 1.37
CA SER A 59 -4.98 1.90 2.52
C SER A 59 -4.22 1.19 3.66
N LEU A 60 -3.44 0.14 3.35
CA LEU A 60 -2.67 -0.59 4.34
C LEU A 60 -1.56 0.26 4.96
N LEU A 61 -0.83 1.03 4.14
CA LEU A 61 0.23 1.93 4.59
C LEU A 61 -0.32 3.04 5.50
N ASN A 62 -1.49 3.59 5.20
CA ASN A 62 -2.15 4.58 6.06
C ASN A 62 -2.71 3.97 7.34
N ARG A 63 -3.20 2.73 7.30
CA ARG A 63 -3.68 2.00 8.49
C ARG A 63 -2.55 1.72 9.49
N GLU A 64 -1.35 1.39 8.99
CA GLU A 64 -0.17 1.27 9.85
C GLU A 64 0.24 2.60 10.50
N GLU A 65 -0.02 3.74 9.84
CA GLU A 65 0.20 5.06 10.44
C GLU A 65 -0.78 5.32 11.58
N LEU A 66 -2.06 4.98 11.40
CA LEU A 66 -3.07 5.07 12.45
C LEU A 66 -2.77 4.13 13.63
N LEU A 67 -2.34 2.90 13.37
CA LEU A 67 -1.96 1.94 14.42
C LEU A 67 -0.67 2.35 15.15
N SER A 68 0.29 2.97 14.45
CA SER A 68 1.49 3.55 15.06
C SER A 68 1.16 4.78 15.90
N ALA A 69 0.27 5.65 15.42
CA ALA A 69 -0.20 6.83 16.16
C ALA A 69 -0.99 6.45 17.42
N PHE A 70 -1.78 5.36 17.37
CA PHE A 70 -2.51 4.85 18.54
C PHE A 70 -1.62 4.13 19.57
N LYS A 71 -0.34 3.87 19.26
CA LYS A 71 0.60 3.26 20.21
C LYS A 71 1.01 4.20 21.36
N ILE A 72 0.55 5.46 21.36
CA ILE A 72 0.79 6.45 22.42
C ILE A 72 -0.55 7.14 22.72
N PRO A 73 -1.34 6.66 23.71
CA PRO A 73 -1.17 7.19 25.07
C PRO A 73 -1.46 6.14 26.16
N VAL A 74 -1.22 4.85 25.91
CA VAL A 74 -1.48 3.82 26.94
C VAL A 74 -0.55 4.02 28.14
N LEU A 75 0.70 4.45 27.91
CA LEU A 75 1.67 4.71 28.99
C LEU A 75 1.24 5.85 29.93
N ASN A 76 0.56 6.88 29.41
CA ASN A 76 0.08 8.00 30.23
C ASN A 76 -1.16 7.63 31.06
N ILE A 77 -1.92 6.61 30.64
CA ILE A 77 -3.05 6.11 31.42
C ILE A 77 -2.53 5.33 32.64
N TYR A 78 -1.53 4.46 32.47
CA TYR A 78 -0.95 3.69 33.57
C TYR A 78 -0.21 4.53 34.61
N LEU A 79 0.40 5.66 34.23
CA LEU A 79 1.03 6.59 35.17
C LEU A 79 0.03 7.45 35.95
N LYS A 80 -1.16 7.71 35.39
CA LYS A 80 -2.15 8.59 36.01
C LYS A 80 -3.05 7.88 37.02
N LEU A 81 -3.29 6.58 36.85
CA LEU A 81 -4.04 5.77 37.82
C LEU A 81 -3.43 5.74 39.25
N PRO A 82 -2.12 5.49 39.45
CA PRO A 82 -1.55 5.41 40.80
C PRO A 82 -1.58 6.75 41.52
N THR A 83 -1.46 7.89 40.82
CA THR A 83 -1.51 9.22 41.41
C THR A 83 -2.90 9.56 41.95
N ILE A 84 -3.96 9.19 41.23
CA ILE A 84 -5.35 9.44 41.67
C ILE A 84 -5.72 8.52 42.84
N ALA A 85 -5.28 7.25 42.80
CA ALA A 85 -5.51 6.30 43.89
C ALA A 85 -4.82 6.73 45.19
N TRP A 86 -3.62 7.31 45.12
CA TRP A 86 -2.91 7.83 46.29
C TRP A 86 -3.61 9.05 46.89
N TYR A 87 -4.11 9.96 46.05
CA TYR A 87 -4.83 11.15 46.50
C TYR A 87 -6.14 10.79 47.22
N ILE A 88 -6.93 9.86 46.67
CA ILE A 88 -8.19 9.43 47.30
C ILE A 88 -7.92 8.73 48.65
N LYS A 89 -6.83 7.97 48.77
CA LYS A 89 -6.43 7.33 50.03
C LYS A 89 -5.86 8.30 51.07
N SER A 90 -5.38 9.47 50.65
CA SER A 90 -4.84 10.49 51.56
C SER A 90 -5.92 11.45 52.10
N VAL A 91 -7.08 11.51 51.46
CA VAL A 91 -8.17 12.44 51.81
C VAL A 91 -9.27 11.75 52.64
N ASN A 92 -9.21 10.42 52.80
CA ASN A 92 -10.16 9.60 53.56
C ASN A 92 -9.43 8.83 54.67
#